data_AF-A0A7S1PQV1-F1
#
_entry.id   AF-A0A7S1PQV1-F1
#
_cell.length_a   1.000
_cell.length_b   1.000
_cell.length_c   1.000
_cell.angle_alpha   90.00
_cell.angle_beta   90.00
_cell.angle_gamma   90.00
#
_symmetry.space_group_name_H-M   'P 1'
#
loop_
_entity.id
_entity.type
_entity.pdbx_description
1 polymer ?
#
loop_
_entity_poly.entity_id
_entity_poly.type
_entity_poly.pdbx_seq_one_letter_code
_entity_poly.pdbx_strand_id
1 'polypeptide(L)'
;QSLFVLRRVITALSKRSTGQAGETRLHVPYRESKLTSLLQHAIGGNGFLLMLACLSPADKHFEENLSTLQYASQAADIKNEPTLNLDPKDRLIQDLQAKLA
;
A
#
# COMPACT_ATOMS: atom_id res chain seq x y z
N GLN A 1 -11.79 -15.39 -0.23
CA GLN A 1 -12.38 -14.11 -0.66
C GLN A 1 -11.45 -12.91 -0.39
N SER A 2 -10.79 -12.80 0.78
CA SER A 2 -9.92 -11.66 1.13
C SER A 2 -8.69 -11.44 0.22
N LEU A 3 -8.00 -12.52 -0.19
CA LEU A 3 -6.82 -12.45 -1.06
C LEU A 3 -7.13 -11.85 -2.45
N PHE A 4 -8.30 -12.16 -2.98
CA PHE A 4 -8.75 -11.61 -4.26
C PHE A 4 -8.98 -10.09 -4.17
N VAL A 5 -9.61 -9.63 -3.08
CA VAL A 5 -9.81 -8.19 -2.81
C VAL A 5 -8.48 -7.49 -2.63
N LEU A 6 -7.53 -8.10 -1.91
CA LEU A 6 -6.18 -7.55 -1.73
C LEU A 6 -5.50 -7.34 -3.10
N ARG A 7 -5.59 -8.33 -4.01
CA ARG A 7 -5.05 -8.19 -5.37
C ARG A 7 -5.67 -7.03 -6.13
N ARG A 8 -6.99 -6.83 -6.04
CA ARG A 8 -7.69 -5.69 -6.66
C ARG A 8 -7.24 -4.35 -6.09
N VAL A 9 -7.03 -4.27 -4.77
CA VAL A 9 -6.51 -3.07 -4.08
C VAL A 9 -5.11 -2.71 -4.59
N ILE A 10 -4.18 -3.68 -4.62
CA ILE A 10 -2.81 -3.45 -5.10
C ILE A 10 -2.81 -3.01 -6.57
N THR A 11 -3.60 -3.68 -7.41
CA THR A 11 -3.70 -3.34 -8.84
C THR A 11 -4.23 -1.91 -9.04
N ALA A 12 -5.24 -1.50 -8.26
CA ALA A 12 -5.80 -0.15 -8.33
C ALA A 12 -4.78 0.92 -7.89
N LEU A 13 -3.98 0.62 -6.86
CA LEU A 13 -2.96 1.54 -6.35
C LEU A 13 -1.73 1.64 -7.26
N SER A 14 -1.27 0.53 -7.83
CA SER A 14 -0.18 0.50 -8.82
C SER A 14 -0.54 1.30 -10.08
N LYS A 15 -1.79 1.19 -10.56
CA LYS A 15 -2.29 2.02 -11.68
C LYS A 15 -2.36 3.51 -11.35
N ARG A 16 -2.61 3.85 -10.08
CA ARG A 16 -2.61 5.24 -9.60
C ARG A 16 -1.19 5.80 -9.53
N SER A 17 -0.20 5.01 -9.12
CA SER A 17 1.19 5.48 -8.98
C SER A 17 1.92 5.63 -10.33
N THR A 18 1.57 4.82 -11.32
CA THR A 18 2.16 4.83 -12.67
C THR A 18 1.54 5.88 -13.62
N GLY A 19 0.57 6.68 -13.15
CA GLY A 19 -0.02 7.77 -13.93
C GLY A 19 -0.90 7.33 -15.10
N GLN A 20 -1.18 6.02 -15.24
CA GLN A 20 -2.00 5.47 -16.31
C GLN A 20 -3.52 5.67 -16.09
N ALA A 21 -3.91 6.16 -14.91
CA ALA A 21 -5.28 6.53 -14.60
C ALA A 21 -5.45 8.05 -14.71
N GLY A 22 -6.04 8.52 -15.82
CA GLY A 22 -6.39 9.93 -16.00
C GLY A 22 -7.29 10.43 -14.86
N GLU A 23 -6.80 11.44 -14.13
CA GLU A 23 -7.42 12.41 -13.20
C GLU A 23 -8.56 12.02 -12.23
N THR A 24 -9.10 10.81 -12.32
CA THR A 24 -10.18 10.33 -11.47
C THR A 24 -9.57 9.49 -10.37
N ARG A 25 -9.83 9.89 -9.13
CA ARG A 25 -9.53 9.14 -7.91
C ARG A 25 -10.14 7.74 -8.04
N LEU A 26 -9.39 6.78 -8.58
CA LEU A 26 -9.84 5.39 -8.71
C LEU A 26 -10.28 4.92 -7.33
N HIS A 27 -11.54 4.53 -7.20
CA HIS A 27 -12.06 4.01 -5.95
C HIS A 27 -11.34 2.70 -5.62
N VAL A 28 -10.58 2.70 -4.52
CA VAL A 28 -9.85 1.52 -4.06
C VAL A 28 -10.74 0.72 -3.08
N PRO A 29 -11.05 -0.56 -3.37
CA PRO A 29 -12.09 -1.32 -2.66
C PRO A 29 -11.61 -1.90 -1.31
N TYR A 30 -11.04 -1.09 -0.42
CA TYR A 30 -10.57 -1.57 0.89
C TYR A 30 -11.69 -2.18 1.74
N ARG A 31 -12.93 -1.68 1.58
CA ARG A 31 -14.10 -2.06 2.38
C ARG A 31 -14.72 -3.41 1.99
N GLU A 32 -14.34 -3.97 0.84
CA GLU A 32 -14.87 -5.27 0.40
C GLU A 32 -14.31 -6.45 1.21
N SER A 33 -13.25 -6.24 2.00
CA SER A 33 -12.75 -7.24 2.96
C SER A 33 -12.29 -6.60 4.27
N LYS A 34 -12.51 -7.31 5.38
CA LYS A 34 -11.99 -6.92 6.71
C LYS A 34 -10.46 -6.80 6.70
N LEU A 35 -9.77 -7.70 5.99
CA LEU A 35 -8.31 -7.68 5.89
C LEU A 35 -7.80 -6.39 5.24
N THR A 36 -8.36 -6.03 4.07
CA THR A 36 -7.95 -4.81 3.35
C THR A 36 -8.39 -3.54 4.05
N SER A 37 -9.48 -3.58 4.83
CA SER A 37 -9.90 -2.47 5.68
C SER A 37 -8.88 -2.21 6.80
N LEU A 38 -8.39 -3.26 7.46
CA LEU A 38 -7.37 -3.15 8.50
C LEU A 38 -6.02 -2.69 7.93
N LEU A 39 -5.66 -3.14 6.72
CA LEU A 39 -4.40 -2.80 6.06
C LEU A 39 -4.44 -1.49 5.26
N GLN A 40 -5.55 -0.75 5.27
CA GLN A 40 -5.71 0.47 4.50
C GLN A 40 -4.61 1.51 4.79
N HIS A 41 -4.19 1.64 6.05
CA HIS A 41 -3.11 2.55 6.43
C HIS A 41 -1.75 2.11 5.89
N ALA A 42 -1.52 0.79 5.80
CA ALA A 42 -0.26 0.23 5.33
C ALA A 42 -0.15 0.23 3.81
N ILE A 43 -1.24 0.18 3.05
CA ILE A 43 -1.21 0.02 1.58
C ILE A 43 -1.85 1.25 0.92
N GLY A 44 -1.03 2.22 0.51
CA GLY A 44 -1.47 3.48 -0.11
C GLY A 44 -1.87 4.57 0.88
N GLY A 45 -1.40 4.49 2.12
CA GLY A 45 -1.74 5.42 3.21
C GLY A 45 -0.52 5.87 4.01
N ASN A 46 -0.77 6.22 5.28
CA ASN A 46 0.25 6.63 6.23
C ASN A 46 0.88 5.41 6.94
N GLY A 47 1.92 4.87 6.33
CA GLY A 47 2.68 3.75 6.90
C GLY A 47 3.82 3.29 5.98
N PHE A 48 4.83 2.66 6.58
CA PHE A 48 5.83 1.92 5.81
C PHE A 48 5.33 0.51 5.54
N LEU A 49 5.48 0.05 4.29
CA LEU A 49 5.05 -1.28 3.87
C LEU A 49 6.23 -2.05 3.29
N LEU A 50 6.39 -3.28 3.77
CA LEU A 50 7.28 -4.27 3.18
C LEU A 50 6.45 -5.50 2.82
N MET A 51 6.54 -5.93 1.56
CA MET A 51 5.92 -7.17 1.10
C MET A 51 7.00 -8.23 0.89
N LEU A 52 6.82 -9.39 1.50
CA LEU A 52 7.68 -10.56 1.30
C LEU A 52 6.99 -11.55 0.36
N ALA A 53 7.63 -11.83 -0.76
CA ALA A 53 7.15 -12.83 -1.73
C ALA A 53 7.78 -14.19 -1.43
N CYS A 54 6.98 -15.14 -0.95
CA CYS A 54 7.43 -16.51 -0.67
C CYS A 54 7.24 -17.38 -1.91
N LEU A 55 8.34 -17.90 -2.46
CA LEU A 55 8.36 -18.69 -3.70
C LEU A 55 8.92 -20.09 -3.43
N SER A 56 8.51 -21.06 -4.25
CA SER A 56 9.03 -22.43 -4.19
C SER A 56 9.96 -22.71 -5.37
N PRO A 57 11.18 -23.22 -5.18
CA PRO A 57 12.14 -23.41 -6.29
C PRO A 57 11.82 -24.57 -7.25
N ALA A 58 10.70 -25.28 -7.07
CA ALA A 58 10.36 -26.43 -7.91
C ALA A 58 9.64 -26.03 -9.20
N ASP A 59 9.98 -26.66 -10.33
CA ASP A 59 9.43 -26.36 -11.67
C ASP A 59 7.91 -26.47 -11.75
N LYS A 60 7.32 -27.41 -10.98
CA LYS A 60 5.87 -27.58 -10.86
C LYS A 60 5.12 -26.33 -10.34
N HIS A 61 5.85 -25.40 -9.71
CA HIS A 61 5.30 -24.16 -9.15
C HIS A 61 5.64 -22.93 -9.99
N PHE A 62 6.21 -23.11 -11.19
CA PHE A 62 6.63 -22.00 -12.05
C PHE A 62 5.52 -20.96 -12.30
N GLU A 63 4.32 -21.42 -12.65
CA GLU A 63 3.18 -20.54 -12.97
C GLU A 63 2.70 -19.72 -11.74
N GLU A 64 2.62 -20.36 -10.58
CA GLU A 64 2.25 -19.70 -9.32
C GLU A 64 3.33 -18.74 -8.83
N ASN A 65 4.59 -19.11 -8.98
CA ASN A 65 5.73 -18.24 -8.66
C ASN A 65 5.75 -17.00 -9.55
N LEU A 66 5.52 -17.17 -10.86
CA LEU A 66 5.43 -16.05 -11.79
C LEU A 66 4.27 -15.11 -11.41
N SER A 67 3.11 -15.68 -11.09
CA SER A 67 1.95 -14.91 -10.62
C SER A 67 2.21 -14.15 -9.32
N THR A 68 3.03 -14.73 -8.42
CA THR A 68 3.44 -14.11 -7.16
C THR A 68 4.45 -12.99 -7.38
N LEU A 69 5.42 -13.19 -8.28
CA LEU A 69 6.42 -12.19 -8.67
C LEU A 69 5.77 -10.98 -9.36
N GLN A 70 4.85 -11.22 -10.30
CA GLN A 70 4.10 -10.14 -10.96
C GLN A 70 3.29 -9.33 -9.95
N TYR A 71 2.69 -10.01 -8.97
CA TYR A 71 1.96 -9.36 -7.90
C TYR A 71 2.87 -8.52 -6.99
N ALA A 72 4.04 -9.06 -6.62
CA ALA A 72 5.05 -8.34 -5.84
C ALA A 72 5.60 -7.11 -6.58
N SER A 73 5.81 -7.22 -7.90
CA SER A 73 6.23 -6.09 -8.74
C SER A 73 5.22 -4.95 -8.71
N GLN A 74 3.92 -5.25 -8.85
CA GLN A 74 2.87 -4.22 -8.77
C GLN A 74 2.79 -3.60 -7.38
N ALA A 75 2.99 -4.39 -6.32
CA ALA A 75 3.02 -3.89 -4.96
C ALA A 75 4.19 -2.94 -4.71
N ALA A 76 5.35 -3.17 -5.34
CA ALA A 76 6.53 -2.32 -5.25
C ALA A 76 6.32 -0.93 -5.87
N ASP A 77 5.44 -0.81 -6.87
CA ASP A 77 5.12 0.47 -7.50
C ASP A 77 4.24 1.37 -6.63
N ILE A 78 3.65 0.85 -5.55
CA ILE A 78 2.75 1.61 -4.67
C ILE A 78 3.56 2.62 -3.86
N LYS A 79 3.18 3.89 -3.95
CA LYS A 79 3.77 4.96 -3.16
C LYS A 79 2.92 5.23 -1.92
N ASN A 80 3.54 5.09 -0.75
CA ASN A 80 2.97 5.52 0.53
C ASN A 80 3.52 6.90 0.91
N GLU A 81 2.73 7.66 1.67
CA GLU A 81 3.11 8.96 2.21
C GLU A 81 3.11 8.88 3.75
N PRO A 82 4.15 8.25 4.36
CA PRO A 82 4.24 8.15 5.80
C PRO A 82 4.46 9.55 6.41
N THR A 83 3.68 9.87 7.43
CA THR A 83 3.77 11.12 8.20
C THR A 83 3.98 10.79 9.66
N LEU A 84 4.67 11.69 10.38
CA LEU A 84 4.91 11.53 11.80
C LEU A 84 3.58 11.63 12.56
N ASN A 85 3.20 10.54 13.22
CA ASN A 85 2.01 10.44 14.05
C ASN A 85 2.30 11.07 15.42
N LEU A 86 2.14 12.39 15.49
CA LEU A 86 2.19 13.15 16.74
C LEU A 86 0.78 13.50 17.19
N ASP A 87 0.58 13.51 18.51
CA ASP A 87 -0.61 14.10 19.08
C ASP A 87 -0.69 15.59 18.70
N PRO A 88 -1.91 16.13 18.49
CA PRO A 88 -2.08 17.50 18.02
C PRO A 88 -1.49 18.54 18.97
N LYS A 89 -1.45 18.23 20.28
CA LYS A 89 -0.81 19.07 21.30
C LYS A 89 0.71 19.08 21.14
N ASP A 90 1.33 17.92 20.99
CA ASP A 90 2.77 17.79 20.82
C ASP A 90 3.25 18.39 19.49
N ARG A 91 2.47 18.20 18.43
CA ARG A 91 2.69 18.88 17.15
C ARG A 91 2.68 20.40 17.32
N LEU A 92 1.68 20.95 18.02
CA LEU A 92 1.59 22.39 18.26
C LEU A 92 2.78 22.91 19.08
N ILE A 93 3.19 22.18 20.12
CA ILE A 93 4.34 22.55 20.96
C ILE A 93 5.62 22.59 20.11
N GLN A 94 5.87 21.57 19.29
CA GLN A 94 7.04 21.55 18.40
C GLN A 94 7.01 22.70 17.38
N ASP A 95 5.86 22.97 16.77
CA ASP A 95 5.71 24.01 15.76
C ASP A 95 5.93 25.41 16.34
N LEU A 96 5.52 25.63 17.61
CA LEU A 96 5.77 26.86 18.35
C LEU A 96 7.24 26.99 18.78
N GLN A 97 7.85 25.91 19.25
CA GLN A 97 9.27 25.90 19.60
C GLN A 97 10.17 26.14 18.38
N ALA A 98 9.82 25.58 17.22
CA ALA A 98 10.56 25.78 15.97
C ALA A 98 10.46 27.21 15.42
N LYS A 99 9.38 27.96 15.73
CA LYS A 99 9.21 29.37 15.32
C LYS A 99 9.94 30.37 16.21
N LEU A 100 10.39 29.95 17.39
CA LEU A 100 11.15 30.79 18.33
C LEU A 100 12.68 30.65 18.17
N ALA A 101 13.12 29.62 17.44
CA ALA A 101 14.51 29.43 17.01
C ALA A 101 14.78 30.16 15.69
#